data_AF-A0A8T8HV50-F1
#
_entry.id   AF-A0A8T8HV50-F1
#
_cell.length_a   1.000
_cell.length_b   1.000
_cell.length_c   1.000
_cell.angle_alpha   90.00
_cell.angle_beta   90.00
_cell.angle_gamma   90.00
#
_symmetry.space_group_name_H-M   'P 1'
#
loop_
_entity.id
_entity.type
_entity.pdbx_description
1 polymer ?
#
loop_
_entity_poly.entity_id
_entity_poly.type
_entity_poly.pdbx_seq_one_letter_code
_entity_poly.pdbx_strand_id
1 'polypeptide(L)'
;MRAETRWLHRVVQRLEDCAELVARLDVTVNDAAELRAGRWELPGPRKVSVRATSAVAMVRDEAAVPIGFGVLSDKLAHAFPEAGDALAMLMSLLRNGLLLTSLRATGTVTDPLAFLVERLRDAGADSLPIAPFAEELNRIHRAITEHNHAPSEQARVDLARRMREVADSVRVPLSVDLRLNAHVQLPQQVVREMQRAAGVLARLTRETTGSREWREWFAAFCERYGTGTLVPLRTVLDRDGGIGLPRGYPGSPRPAHRHVV
;
A
#
# COMPACT_ATOMS: atom_id res chain seq x y z
N MET A 1 -18.59 -9.96 5.99
CA MET A 1 -17.35 -9.93 6.79
C MET A 1 -16.16 -10.17 5.88
N ARG A 2 -15.04 -9.52 6.16
CA ARG A 2 -13.78 -9.64 5.43
C ARG A 2 -12.60 -9.60 6.40
N ALA A 3 -11.44 -10.10 5.97
CA ALA A 3 -10.21 -9.93 6.71
C ALA A 3 -9.86 -8.44 6.83
N GLU A 4 -9.41 -8.02 8.02
CA GLU A 4 -8.99 -6.63 8.24
C GLU A 4 -7.62 -6.38 7.58
N THR A 5 -7.42 -5.18 7.03
CA THR A 5 -6.26 -4.84 6.20
C THR A 5 -4.94 -4.94 6.94
N ARG A 6 -4.86 -4.51 8.22
CA ARG A 6 -3.63 -4.64 9.02
C ARG A 6 -3.33 -6.08 9.35
N TRP A 7 -4.35 -6.90 9.62
CA TRP A 7 -4.17 -8.35 9.79
C TRP A 7 -3.59 -8.99 8.52
N LEU A 8 -4.18 -8.69 7.36
CA LEU A 8 -3.70 -9.22 6.08
C LEU A 8 -2.26 -8.78 5.78
N HIS A 9 -1.94 -7.51 6.06
CA HIS A 9 -0.57 -7.01 5.91
C HIS A 9 0.44 -7.81 6.74
N ARG A 10 0.09 -8.18 7.99
CA ARG A 10 0.95 -9.02 8.84
C ARG A 10 1.10 -10.43 8.29
N VAL A 11 0.03 -11.02 7.78
CA VAL A 11 0.07 -12.33 7.13
C VAL A 11 1.00 -12.31 5.93
N VAL A 12 0.88 -11.30 5.05
CA VAL A 12 1.76 -11.14 3.89
C VAL A 12 3.22 -10.96 4.31
N GLN A 13 3.52 -10.16 5.34
CA GLN A 13 4.89 -10.03 5.86
C GLN A 13 5.47 -11.38 6.31
N ARG A 14 4.69 -12.22 6.99
CA ARG A 14 5.12 -13.54 7.42
C ARG A 14 5.33 -14.51 6.25
N LEU A 15 4.51 -14.41 5.20
CA LEU A 15 4.70 -15.18 3.96
C LEU A 15 5.98 -14.74 3.23
N GLU A 16 6.22 -13.42 3.17
CA GLU A 16 7.39 -12.80 2.57
C GLU A 16 8.70 -13.13 3.30
N ASP A 17 8.66 -13.67 4.53
CA ASP A 17 9.85 -14.17 5.23
C ASP A 17 10.29 -15.58 4.80
N CYS A 18 9.44 -16.32 4.08
CA CYS A 18 9.80 -17.63 3.52
C CYS A 18 10.48 -17.47 2.15
N ALA A 19 11.80 -17.64 2.12
CA ALA A 19 12.59 -17.44 0.90
C ALA A 19 12.19 -18.42 -0.23
N GLU A 20 11.81 -19.65 0.10
CA GLU A 20 11.40 -20.67 -0.86
C GLU A 20 10.07 -20.31 -1.54
N LEU A 21 9.16 -19.64 -0.81
CA LEU A 21 7.95 -19.08 -1.40
C LEU A 21 8.30 -17.89 -2.27
N VAL A 22 9.05 -16.92 -1.73
CA VAL A 22 9.41 -15.69 -2.44
C VAL A 22 10.14 -15.99 -3.76
N ALA A 23 11.00 -17.00 -3.79
CA ALA A 23 11.70 -17.44 -4.99
C ALA A 23 10.77 -17.80 -6.17
N ARG A 24 9.51 -18.18 -5.88
CA ARG A 24 8.49 -18.55 -6.86
C ARG A 24 7.50 -17.42 -7.19
N LEU A 25 7.68 -16.24 -6.60
CA LEU A 25 6.80 -15.09 -6.80
C LEU A 25 7.39 -14.10 -7.78
N ASP A 26 6.51 -13.36 -8.45
CA ASP A 26 6.90 -12.14 -9.15
C ASP A 26 7.12 -11.00 -8.14
N VAL A 27 8.11 -10.16 -8.44
CA VAL A 27 8.39 -8.91 -7.74
C VAL A 27 8.41 -7.74 -8.70
N THR A 28 8.06 -6.58 -8.18
CA THR A 28 8.13 -5.30 -8.89
C THR A 28 8.69 -4.21 -7.97
N VAL A 29 9.24 -3.16 -8.56
CA VAL A 29 9.64 -1.95 -7.85
C VAL A 29 8.44 -1.29 -7.18
N ASN A 30 8.63 -0.84 -5.94
CA ASN A 30 7.69 0.07 -5.31
C ASN A 30 7.78 1.46 -5.98
N ASP A 31 6.72 1.86 -6.68
CA ASP A 31 6.63 3.13 -7.40
C ASP A 31 6.64 4.38 -6.50
N ALA A 32 6.47 4.19 -5.19
CA ALA A 32 6.68 5.25 -4.20
C ALA A 32 8.16 5.53 -3.93
N ALA A 33 9.08 4.63 -4.29
CA ALA A 33 10.51 4.81 -4.06
C ALA A 33 11.16 5.66 -5.18
N GLU A 34 12.09 6.54 -4.79
CA GLU A 34 12.68 7.55 -5.67
C GLU A 34 14.20 7.46 -5.69
N LEU A 35 14.82 7.73 -6.84
CA LEU A 35 16.27 7.90 -6.94
C LEU A 35 16.64 9.37 -6.65
N ARG A 36 17.38 9.61 -5.57
CA ARG A 36 17.85 10.94 -5.17
C ARG A 36 19.33 10.90 -4.78
N ALA A 37 20.14 11.76 -5.41
CA ALA A 37 21.57 11.91 -5.09
C ALA A 37 22.35 10.56 -4.99
N GLY A 38 22.09 9.63 -5.92
CA GLY A 38 22.73 8.31 -5.91
C GLY A 38 22.21 7.34 -4.84
N ARG A 39 21.03 7.60 -4.26
CA ARG A 39 20.35 6.71 -3.31
C ARG A 39 18.94 6.41 -3.77
N TRP A 40 18.49 5.19 -3.55
CA TRP A 40 17.10 4.78 -3.78
C TRP A 40 16.35 4.85 -2.44
N GLU A 41 15.39 5.75 -2.36
CA GLU A 41 14.76 6.18 -1.11
C GLU A 41 13.26 5.93 -1.15
N LEU A 42 12.72 5.27 -0.13
CA LEU A 42 11.28 5.19 0.10
C LEU A 42 10.91 6.25 1.16
N PRO A 43 10.17 7.31 0.78
CA PRO A 43 9.73 8.33 1.72
C PRO A 43 8.66 7.77 2.66
N GLY A 44 8.61 8.29 3.89
CA GLY A 44 7.61 7.87 4.88
C GLY A 44 8.03 8.19 6.31
N PRO A 45 7.23 7.80 7.31
CA PRO A 45 7.55 7.99 8.72
C PRO A 45 8.83 7.23 9.14
N ARG A 46 9.18 6.15 8.44
CA ARG A 46 10.49 5.52 8.49
C ARG A 46 11.13 5.62 7.11
N LYS A 47 12.01 6.60 6.92
CA LYS A 47 12.76 6.76 5.68
C LYS A 47 13.67 5.55 5.47
N VAL A 48 13.46 4.83 4.38
CA VAL A 48 14.40 3.81 3.90
C VAL A 48 15.26 4.45 2.81
N SER A 49 16.57 4.25 2.86
CA SER A 49 17.48 4.80 1.86
C SER A 49 18.66 3.87 1.65
N VAL A 50 18.74 3.27 0.47
CA VAL A 50 19.84 2.39 0.07
C VAL A 50 20.72 3.09 -0.97
N ARG A 51 22.02 2.80 -0.97
CA ARG A 51 22.92 3.32 -2.01
C ARG A 51 22.53 2.70 -3.35
N ALA A 52 22.40 3.50 -4.39
CA ALA A 52 22.13 3.03 -5.75
C ALA A 52 23.44 2.53 -6.40
N THR A 53 23.89 1.35 -5.96
CA THR A 53 24.99 0.63 -6.62
C THR A 53 24.55 0.12 -7.99
N SER A 54 25.49 -0.31 -8.83
CA SER A 54 25.18 -0.91 -10.14
C SER A 54 24.24 -2.12 -10.00
N ALA A 55 24.43 -2.93 -8.96
CA ALA A 55 23.55 -4.04 -8.62
C ALA A 55 22.11 -3.58 -8.30
N VAL A 56 21.95 -2.54 -7.47
CA VAL A 56 20.62 -1.98 -7.13
C VAL A 56 19.97 -1.31 -8.34
N ALA A 57 20.75 -0.64 -9.19
CA ALA A 57 20.27 -0.04 -10.43
C ALA A 57 19.73 -1.12 -11.38
N MET A 58 20.46 -2.21 -11.59
CA MET A 58 19.99 -3.35 -12.38
C MET A 58 18.69 -3.92 -11.82
N VAL A 59 18.60 -4.15 -10.51
CA VAL A 59 17.36 -4.65 -9.88
C VAL A 59 16.18 -3.73 -10.17
N ARG A 60 16.36 -2.42 -10.04
CA ARG A 60 15.29 -1.45 -10.29
C ARG A 60 14.83 -1.48 -11.75
N ASP A 61 15.78 -1.56 -12.67
CA ASP A 61 15.48 -1.50 -14.11
C ASP A 61 14.82 -2.81 -14.58
N GLU A 62 15.30 -3.96 -14.11
CA GLU A 62 14.71 -5.30 -14.42
C GLU A 62 13.34 -5.50 -13.76
N ALA A 63 13.16 -5.04 -12.52
CA ALA A 63 11.89 -5.14 -11.78
C ALA A 63 10.97 -3.92 -12.00
N ALA A 64 11.21 -3.09 -13.02
CA ALA A 64 10.29 -2.03 -13.43
C ALA A 64 8.96 -2.60 -13.95
N VAL A 65 8.97 -3.83 -14.41
CA VAL A 65 7.81 -4.67 -14.70
C VAL A 65 7.89 -5.94 -13.84
N PRO A 66 6.77 -6.64 -13.60
CA PRO A 66 6.79 -7.89 -12.82
C PRO A 66 7.79 -8.90 -13.39
N ILE A 67 8.69 -9.38 -12.52
CA ILE A 67 9.70 -10.40 -12.83
C ILE A 67 9.77 -11.43 -11.71
N GLY A 68 9.91 -12.72 -12.05
CA GLY A 68 10.10 -13.78 -11.07
C GLY A 68 11.34 -13.54 -10.20
N PHE A 69 11.19 -13.65 -8.88
CA PHE A 69 12.26 -13.38 -7.92
C PHE A 69 13.49 -14.27 -8.15
N GLY A 70 13.30 -15.57 -8.39
CA GLY A 70 14.40 -16.49 -8.71
C GLY A 70 15.17 -16.06 -9.96
N VAL A 71 14.45 -15.68 -11.02
CA VAL A 71 15.05 -15.18 -12.27
C VAL A 71 15.85 -13.90 -12.03
N LEU A 72 15.30 -12.97 -11.23
CA LEU A 72 15.99 -11.73 -10.87
C LEU A 72 17.26 -12.02 -10.04
N SER A 73 17.19 -12.97 -9.12
CA SER A 73 18.33 -13.42 -8.31
C SER A 73 19.44 -14.01 -9.17
N ASP A 74 19.09 -14.88 -10.14
CA ASP A 74 20.05 -15.50 -11.05
C ASP A 74 20.72 -14.46 -11.97
N LYS A 75 19.93 -13.54 -12.54
CA LYS A 75 20.45 -12.41 -13.34
C LYS A 75 21.46 -11.58 -12.54
N LEU A 76 21.13 -11.29 -11.29
CA LEU A 76 21.97 -10.49 -10.41
C LEU A 76 23.27 -11.22 -10.05
N ALA A 77 23.19 -12.50 -9.68
CA ALA A 77 24.35 -13.34 -9.38
C ALA A 77 25.29 -13.48 -10.59
N HIS A 78 24.73 -13.58 -11.80
CA HIS A 78 25.51 -13.65 -13.04
C HIS A 78 26.21 -12.32 -13.37
N ALA A 79 25.50 -11.20 -13.25
CA ALA A 79 26.03 -9.89 -13.60
C ALA A 79 27.02 -9.33 -12.57
N PHE A 80 26.89 -9.71 -11.29
CA PHE A 80 27.73 -9.24 -10.20
C PHE A 80 28.20 -10.38 -9.27
N PRO A 81 29.06 -11.30 -9.75
CA PRO A 81 29.50 -12.46 -8.95
C PRO A 81 30.22 -12.07 -7.64
N GLU A 82 30.93 -10.95 -7.64
CA GLU A 82 31.72 -10.45 -6.51
C GLU A 82 30.88 -9.60 -5.52
N ALA A 83 29.60 -9.33 -5.80
CA ALA A 83 28.76 -8.46 -4.97
C ALA A 83 28.17 -9.15 -3.73
N GLY A 84 28.45 -10.44 -3.54
CA GLY A 84 27.95 -11.25 -2.42
C GLY A 84 26.65 -11.99 -2.74
N ASP A 85 25.88 -12.29 -1.70
CA ASP A 85 24.65 -13.08 -1.82
C ASP A 85 23.50 -12.27 -2.44
N ALA A 86 23.20 -12.56 -3.71
CA ALA A 86 22.12 -11.96 -4.48
C ALA A 86 20.74 -12.13 -3.82
N LEU A 87 20.45 -13.31 -3.26
CA LEU A 87 19.19 -13.61 -2.60
C LEU A 87 19.06 -12.78 -1.33
N ALA A 88 20.11 -12.72 -0.50
CA ALA A 88 20.09 -11.90 0.71
C ALA A 88 19.88 -10.40 0.39
N MET A 89 20.49 -9.91 -0.68
CA MET A 89 20.30 -8.53 -1.14
C MET A 89 18.84 -8.26 -1.55
N LEU A 90 18.26 -9.11 -2.39
CA LEU A 90 16.87 -8.96 -2.85
C LEU A 90 15.87 -9.09 -1.70
N MET A 91 16.07 -10.06 -0.79
CA MET A 91 15.26 -10.19 0.42
C MET A 91 15.35 -8.95 1.31
N SER A 92 16.52 -8.31 1.39
CA SER A 92 16.69 -7.04 2.10
C SER A 92 15.88 -5.91 1.44
N LEU A 93 15.93 -5.79 0.11
CA LEU A 93 15.14 -4.77 -0.61
C LEU A 93 13.63 -4.97 -0.43
N LEU A 94 13.18 -6.23 -0.45
CA LEU A 94 11.78 -6.62 -0.20
C LEU A 94 11.34 -6.28 1.23
N ARG A 95 12.14 -6.68 2.24
CA ARG A 95 11.85 -6.38 3.67
C ARG A 95 11.80 -4.88 3.95
N ASN A 96 12.60 -4.10 3.23
CA ASN A 96 12.61 -2.64 3.31
C ASN A 96 11.53 -1.96 2.44
N GLY A 97 10.69 -2.74 1.74
CA GLY A 97 9.57 -2.26 0.95
C GLY A 97 9.95 -1.55 -0.35
N LEU A 98 11.21 -1.69 -0.80
CA LEU A 98 11.67 -1.18 -2.10
C LEU A 98 11.22 -2.08 -3.25
N LEU A 99 11.06 -3.38 -2.98
CA LEU A 99 10.38 -4.33 -3.86
C LEU A 99 9.05 -4.76 -3.23
N LEU A 100 8.07 -5.04 -4.08
CA LEU A 100 6.75 -5.54 -3.73
C LEU A 100 6.55 -6.91 -4.37
N THR A 101 6.00 -7.85 -3.62
CA THR A 101 5.64 -9.18 -4.15
C THR A 101 4.24 -9.17 -4.78
N SER A 102 3.99 -10.14 -5.65
CA SER A 102 2.66 -10.42 -6.22
C SER A 102 1.60 -10.86 -5.20
N LEU A 103 1.97 -11.10 -3.93
CA LEU A 103 1.02 -11.40 -2.84
C LEU A 103 0.18 -10.17 -2.43
N ARG A 104 0.61 -8.96 -2.80
CA ARG A 104 -0.02 -7.71 -2.36
C ARG A 104 -1.17 -7.34 -3.30
N ALA A 105 -2.40 -7.57 -2.84
CA ALA A 105 -3.61 -7.17 -3.56
C ALA A 105 -3.67 -5.65 -3.78
N THR A 106 -4.11 -5.23 -4.97
CA THR A 106 -4.40 -3.82 -5.25
C THR A 106 -5.61 -3.35 -4.44
N GLY A 107 -5.69 -2.04 -4.14
CA GLY A 107 -6.78 -1.47 -3.32
C GLY A 107 -8.19 -1.60 -3.93
N THR A 108 -8.30 -2.01 -5.19
CA THR A 108 -9.54 -2.29 -5.91
C THR A 108 -10.07 -3.71 -5.71
N VAL A 109 -9.25 -4.62 -5.15
CA VAL A 109 -9.66 -6.00 -4.89
C VAL A 109 -10.65 -6.03 -3.72
N THR A 110 -11.82 -6.61 -3.95
CA THR A 110 -12.93 -6.65 -2.98
C THR A 110 -12.78 -7.76 -1.94
N ASP A 111 -12.15 -8.88 -2.30
CA ASP A 111 -11.72 -9.94 -1.37
C ASP A 111 -10.20 -10.17 -1.44
N PRO A 112 -9.41 -9.37 -0.68
CA PRO A 112 -7.97 -9.51 -0.65
C PRO A 112 -7.46 -10.85 -0.07
N LEU A 113 -8.25 -11.54 0.75
CA LEU A 113 -7.85 -12.83 1.30
C LEU A 113 -8.04 -13.95 0.27
N ALA A 114 -9.14 -13.94 -0.49
CA ALA A 114 -9.30 -14.84 -1.64
C ALA A 114 -8.14 -14.69 -2.63
N PHE A 115 -7.82 -13.44 -3.00
CA PHE A 115 -6.70 -13.13 -3.89
C PHE A 115 -5.38 -13.72 -3.36
N LEU A 116 -5.10 -13.56 -2.06
CA LEU A 116 -3.89 -14.09 -1.45
C LEU A 116 -3.85 -15.63 -1.50
N VAL A 117 -4.96 -16.29 -1.18
CA VAL A 117 -5.05 -17.76 -1.22
C VAL A 117 -4.86 -18.30 -2.65
N GLU A 118 -5.41 -17.62 -3.65
CA GLU A 118 -5.18 -17.95 -5.07
C GLU A 118 -3.71 -17.80 -5.45
N ARG A 119 -3.06 -16.69 -5.09
CA ARG A 119 -1.63 -16.48 -5.38
C ARG A 119 -0.73 -17.51 -4.70
N LEU A 120 -1.06 -17.93 -3.46
CA LEU A 120 -0.33 -19.00 -2.78
C LEU A 120 -0.48 -20.35 -3.50
N ARG A 121 -1.67 -20.63 -4.04
CA ARG A 121 -1.91 -21.84 -4.84
C ARG A 121 -1.11 -21.80 -6.14
N ASP A 122 -1.13 -20.68 -6.86
CA ASP A 122 -0.40 -20.52 -8.12
C ASP A 122 1.12 -20.66 -7.92
N ALA A 123 1.64 -20.23 -6.77
CA ALA A 123 3.05 -20.40 -6.40
C ALA A 123 3.42 -21.82 -5.91
N GLY A 124 2.45 -22.75 -5.82
CA GLY A 124 2.67 -24.11 -5.33
C GLY A 124 3.07 -24.16 -3.86
N ALA A 125 2.45 -23.34 -3.01
CA ALA A 125 2.77 -23.24 -1.58
C ALA A 125 2.53 -24.55 -0.80
N ASP A 126 1.76 -25.48 -1.34
CA ASP A 126 1.49 -26.83 -0.82
C ASP A 126 2.72 -27.73 -0.77
N SER A 127 3.69 -27.49 -1.66
CA SER A 127 4.97 -28.21 -1.73
C SER A 127 6.09 -27.57 -0.89
N LEU A 128 5.80 -26.50 -0.17
CA LEU A 128 6.78 -25.68 0.55
C LEU A 128 6.63 -25.79 2.08
N PRO A 129 7.65 -25.39 2.87
CA PRO A 129 7.55 -25.35 4.34
C PRO A 129 6.38 -24.50 4.86
N ILE A 130 5.88 -23.56 4.05
CA ILE A 130 4.75 -22.69 4.38
C ILE A 130 3.38 -23.37 4.19
N ALA A 131 3.33 -24.60 3.67
CA ALA A 131 2.09 -25.31 3.35
C ALA A 131 1.06 -25.35 4.50
N PRO A 132 1.43 -25.65 5.77
CA PRO A 132 0.47 -25.65 6.87
C PRO A 132 -0.15 -24.27 7.11
N PHE A 133 0.63 -23.21 6.89
CA PHE A 133 0.18 -21.84 7.04
C PHE A 133 -0.73 -21.41 5.87
N ALA A 134 -0.37 -21.78 4.63
CA ALA A 134 -1.23 -21.54 3.47
C ALA A 134 -2.58 -22.26 3.61
N GLU A 135 -2.58 -23.49 4.11
CA GLU A 135 -3.80 -24.24 4.39
C GLU A 135 -4.65 -23.60 5.49
N GLU A 136 -4.01 -23.08 6.55
CA GLU A 136 -4.69 -22.33 7.61
C GLU A 136 -5.40 -21.10 7.04
N LEU A 137 -4.75 -20.34 6.15
CA LEU A 137 -5.36 -19.18 5.48
C LEU A 137 -6.55 -19.58 4.60
N ASN A 138 -6.45 -20.69 3.86
CA ASN A 138 -7.55 -21.22 3.08
C ASN A 138 -8.73 -21.65 3.96
N ARG A 139 -8.46 -22.28 5.11
CA ARG A 139 -9.49 -22.63 6.11
C ARG A 139 -10.17 -21.39 6.69
N ILE A 140 -9.42 -20.31 6.95
CA ILE A 140 -9.98 -19.02 7.39
C ILE A 140 -10.85 -18.40 6.30
N HIS A 141 -10.38 -18.36 5.06
CA HIS A 141 -11.16 -17.83 3.92
C HIS A 141 -12.50 -18.55 3.76
N ARG A 142 -12.48 -19.90 3.82
CA ARG A 142 -13.70 -20.70 3.77
C ARG A 142 -14.65 -20.40 4.93
N ALA A 143 -14.14 -20.29 6.16
CA ALA A 143 -14.95 -19.94 7.33
C ALA A 143 -15.56 -18.54 7.24
N ILE A 144 -14.84 -17.55 6.68
CA ILE A 144 -15.40 -16.22 6.41
C ILE A 144 -16.55 -16.34 5.39
N THR A 145 -16.35 -17.11 4.32
CA THR A 145 -17.35 -17.31 3.27
C THR A 145 -18.61 -18.00 3.81
N GLU A 146 -18.44 -19.09 4.57
CA GLU A 146 -19.53 -19.79 5.25
C GLU A 146 -20.31 -18.85 6.19
N HIS A 147 -19.60 -18.07 7.01
CA HIS A 147 -20.22 -17.08 7.90
C HIS A 147 -20.98 -15.98 7.13
N ASN A 148 -20.48 -15.55 5.98
CA ASN A 148 -21.16 -14.55 5.16
C ASN A 148 -22.49 -15.06 4.58
N HIS A 149 -22.61 -16.37 4.35
CA HIS A 149 -23.86 -17.01 3.92
C HIS A 149 -24.79 -17.36 5.09
N ALA A 150 -24.24 -17.80 6.22
CA ALA A 150 -24.97 -18.18 7.42
C ALA A 150 -24.32 -17.53 8.67
N PRO A 151 -24.66 -16.26 8.98
CA PRO A 151 -24.03 -15.54 10.07
C PRO A 151 -24.32 -16.19 11.43
N SER A 152 -23.25 -16.41 12.20
CA SER A 152 -23.32 -16.92 13.57
C SER A 152 -22.36 -16.14 14.46
N GLU A 153 -22.86 -15.63 15.59
CA GLU A 153 -22.04 -14.90 16.55
C GLU A 153 -20.89 -15.76 17.08
N GLN A 154 -21.18 -17.00 17.47
CA GLN A 154 -20.17 -17.93 17.97
C GLN A 154 -19.10 -18.20 16.91
N ALA A 155 -19.51 -18.47 15.66
CA ALA A 155 -18.57 -18.69 14.56
C ALA A 155 -17.66 -17.47 14.32
N ARG A 156 -18.20 -16.24 14.45
CA ARG A 156 -17.43 -15.00 14.33
C ARG A 156 -16.41 -14.85 15.47
N VAL A 157 -16.79 -15.15 16.71
CA VAL A 157 -15.90 -15.08 17.88
C VAL A 157 -14.77 -16.08 17.77
N ASP A 158 -15.08 -17.33 17.41
CA ASP A 158 -14.08 -18.38 17.22
C ASP A 158 -13.13 -18.07 16.07
N LEU A 159 -13.65 -17.56 14.95
CA LEU A 159 -12.83 -17.15 13.83
C LEU A 159 -11.92 -15.96 14.18
N ALA A 160 -12.44 -14.97 14.91
CA ALA A 160 -11.62 -13.85 15.38
C ALA A 160 -10.48 -14.31 16.30
N ARG A 161 -10.73 -15.30 17.17
CA ARG A 161 -9.71 -15.89 18.04
C ARG A 161 -8.64 -16.61 17.21
N ARG A 162 -9.06 -17.49 16.30
CA ARG A 162 -8.17 -18.21 15.39
C ARG A 162 -7.30 -17.28 14.55
N MET A 163 -7.89 -16.22 13.98
CA MET A 163 -7.12 -15.24 13.20
C MET A 163 -6.10 -14.47 14.05
N ARG A 164 -6.38 -14.20 15.34
CA ARG A 164 -5.38 -13.57 16.23
C ARG A 164 -4.17 -14.48 16.44
N GLU A 165 -4.38 -15.78 16.62
CA GLU A 165 -3.30 -16.77 16.75
C GLU A 165 -2.42 -16.85 15.48
N VAL A 166 -2.98 -16.60 14.30
CA VAL A 166 -2.24 -16.58 13.01
C VAL A 166 -1.31 -15.36 12.89
N ALA A 167 -1.75 -14.20 13.37
CA ALA A 167 -1.00 -12.94 13.29
C ALA A 167 -1.13 -12.15 14.61
N ASP A 168 -0.21 -12.44 15.52
CA ASP A 168 -0.25 -12.17 16.97
C ASP A 168 -0.21 -10.68 17.42
N SER A 169 -0.61 -9.74 16.56
CA SER A 169 -0.50 -8.31 16.85
C SER A 169 -1.73 -7.48 16.49
N VAL A 170 -2.79 -8.10 15.95
CA VAL A 170 -3.98 -7.36 15.49
C VAL A 170 -5.18 -7.65 16.37
N ARG A 171 -5.55 -6.66 17.21
CA ARG A 171 -6.69 -6.77 18.14
C ARG A 171 -8.01 -7.09 17.43
N VAL A 172 -8.21 -6.55 16.23
CA VAL A 172 -9.45 -6.69 15.44
C VAL A 172 -9.09 -7.26 14.07
N PRO A 173 -9.09 -8.60 13.89
CA PRO A 173 -8.66 -9.24 12.64
C PRO A 173 -9.74 -9.28 11.55
N LEU A 174 -10.97 -8.88 11.89
CA LEU A 174 -12.14 -8.94 11.01
C LEU A 174 -12.78 -7.56 10.86
N SER A 175 -13.19 -7.22 9.64
CA SER A 175 -14.05 -6.08 9.34
C SER A 175 -15.43 -6.56 8.90
N VAL A 176 -16.49 -5.90 9.37
CA VAL A 176 -17.87 -6.28 9.09
C VAL A 176 -18.59 -5.08 8.49
N ASP A 177 -18.99 -5.24 7.23
CA ASP A 177 -19.87 -4.33 6.52
C ASP A 177 -21.23 -5.03 6.37
N LEU A 178 -22.31 -4.40 6.81
CA LEU A 178 -23.67 -4.95 6.77
C LEU A 178 -24.46 -4.32 5.62
N ARG A 179 -24.95 -5.15 4.71
CA ARG A 179 -25.88 -4.73 3.66
C ARG A 179 -27.31 -4.92 4.17
N LEU A 180 -28.02 -3.84 4.42
CA LEU A 180 -29.44 -3.90 4.75
C LEU A 180 -30.24 -4.31 3.50
N ASN A 181 -31.06 -5.36 3.62
CA ASN A 181 -31.98 -5.75 2.55
C ASN A 181 -33.25 -4.89 2.60
N ALA A 182 -33.10 -3.60 2.29
CA ALA A 182 -34.21 -2.66 2.27
C ALA A 182 -34.21 -1.86 0.96
N HIS A 183 -35.42 -1.66 0.43
CA HIS A 183 -35.66 -0.69 -0.64
C HIS A 183 -36.29 0.54 -0.02
N VAL A 184 -35.53 1.64 0.03
CA VAL A 184 -35.99 2.91 0.60
C VAL A 184 -36.39 3.84 -0.54
N GLN A 185 -37.63 4.33 -0.53
CA GLN A 185 -38.11 5.37 -1.44
C GLN A 185 -38.30 6.67 -0.66
N LEU A 186 -37.83 7.78 -1.22
CA LEU A 186 -37.97 9.11 -0.63
C LEU A 186 -38.99 9.92 -1.44
N PRO A 187 -39.89 10.69 -0.78
CA PRO A 187 -40.75 11.63 -1.49
C PRO A 187 -39.94 12.67 -2.27
N GLN A 188 -40.42 13.07 -3.45
CA GLN A 188 -39.77 14.09 -4.29
C GLN A 188 -39.49 15.39 -3.53
N GLN A 189 -40.33 15.74 -2.55
CA GLN A 189 -40.14 16.91 -1.70
C GLN A 189 -38.85 16.82 -0.86
N VAL A 190 -38.53 15.65 -0.29
CA VAL A 190 -37.29 15.44 0.47
C VAL A 190 -36.08 15.62 -0.44
N VAL A 191 -36.13 15.08 -1.67
CA VAL A 191 -35.04 15.24 -2.66
C VAL A 191 -34.82 16.71 -2.98
N ARG A 192 -35.89 17.49 -3.20
CA ARG A 192 -35.78 18.94 -3.47
C ARG A 192 -35.17 19.70 -2.30
N GLU A 193 -35.55 19.37 -1.07
CA GLU A 193 -34.95 20.00 0.11
C GLU A 193 -33.48 19.63 0.29
N MET A 194 -33.10 18.37 0.05
CA MET A 194 -31.69 17.95 0.06
C MET A 194 -30.86 18.70 -0.99
N GLN A 195 -31.39 18.86 -2.21
CA GLN A 195 -30.75 19.65 -3.27
C GLN A 195 -30.58 21.12 -2.87
N ARG A 196 -31.61 21.71 -2.25
CA ARG A 196 -31.56 23.10 -1.77
C ARG A 196 -30.51 23.25 -0.67
N ALA A 197 -30.50 22.35 0.31
CA ALA A 197 -29.51 22.36 1.39
C ALA A 197 -28.08 22.20 0.86
N ALA A 198 -27.84 21.24 -0.04
CA ALA A 198 -26.53 21.07 -0.68
C ALA A 198 -26.10 22.32 -1.46
N GLY A 199 -27.03 22.95 -2.19
CA GLY A 199 -26.77 24.21 -2.90
C GLY A 199 -26.43 25.38 -1.98
N VAL A 200 -27.10 25.48 -0.83
CA VAL A 200 -26.77 26.48 0.21
C VAL A 200 -25.39 26.21 0.80
N LEU A 201 -25.08 24.97 1.19
CA LEU A 201 -23.76 24.60 1.73
C LEU A 201 -22.64 24.89 0.72
N ALA A 202 -22.84 24.59 -0.56
CA ALA A 202 -21.88 24.90 -1.61
C ALA A 202 -21.65 26.43 -1.74
N ARG A 203 -22.72 27.24 -1.69
CA ARG A 203 -22.61 28.71 -1.77
C ARG A 203 -22.03 29.37 -0.51
N LEU A 204 -22.20 28.75 0.66
CA LEU A 204 -21.64 29.22 1.93
C LEU A 204 -20.18 28.79 2.13
N THR A 205 -19.65 27.93 1.25
CA THR A 205 -18.25 27.49 1.33
C THR A 205 -17.33 28.69 1.17
N ARG A 206 -16.56 29.01 2.23
CA ARG A 206 -15.70 30.21 2.27
C ARG A 206 -14.45 30.10 1.37
N GLU A 207 -14.01 28.87 1.11
CA GLU A 207 -12.77 28.56 0.40
C GLU A 207 -13.06 27.91 -0.97
N THR A 208 -13.78 28.65 -1.82
CA THR A 208 -14.27 28.14 -3.13
C THR A 208 -13.17 27.74 -4.10
N THR A 209 -11.96 28.27 -3.94
CA THR A 209 -10.77 27.96 -4.74
C THR A 209 -9.70 27.23 -3.93
N GLY A 210 -10.12 26.51 -2.88
CA GLY A 210 -9.22 25.82 -1.95
C GLY A 210 -8.75 26.69 -0.78
N SER A 211 -8.16 26.03 0.21
CA SER A 211 -7.70 26.70 1.42
C SER A 211 -6.61 27.73 1.14
N ARG A 212 -6.37 28.60 2.12
CA ARG A 212 -5.29 29.60 2.03
C ARG A 212 -3.95 28.96 1.68
N GLU A 213 -3.60 27.85 2.33
CA GLU A 213 -2.33 27.14 2.15
C GLU A 213 -2.17 26.61 0.73
N TRP A 214 -3.26 26.11 0.14
CA TRP A 214 -3.27 25.63 -1.25
C TRP A 214 -3.14 26.76 -2.25
N ARG A 215 -3.76 27.92 -1.99
CA ARG A 215 -3.59 29.11 -2.85
C ARG A 215 -2.18 29.69 -2.78
N GLU A 216 -1.59 29.75 -1.59
CA GLU A 216 -0.19 30.17 -1.40
C GLU A 216 0.76 29.21 -2.13
N TRP A 217 0.51 27.91 -2.03
CA TRP A 217 1.31 26.90 -2.75
C TRP A 217 1.15 27.00 -4.27
N PHE A 218 -0.08 27.22 -4.77
CA PHE A 218 -0.34 27.43 -6.20
C PHE A 218 0.32 28.71 -6.72
N ALA A 219 0.29 29.80 -5.95
CA ALA A 219 0.99 31.04 -6.30
C ALA A 219 2.51 30.79 -6.43
N ALA A 220 3.11 30.09 -5.46
CA ALA A 220 4.53 29.71 -5.52
C ALA A 220 4.87 28.81 -6.73
N PHE A 221 3.95 27.93 -7.13
CA PHE A 221 4.09 27.15 -8.37
C PHE A 221 4.12 28.06 -9.59
N CYS A 222 3.16 28.97 -9.73
CA CYS A 222 3.09 29.90 -10.86
C CYS A 222 4.30 30.86 -10.91
N GLU A 223 4.76 31.36 -9.77
CA GLU A 223 5.95 32.22 -9.68
C GLU A 223 7.21 31.50 -10.17
N ARG A 224 7.36 30.22 -9.83
CA ARG A 224 8.57 29.44 -10.18
C ARG A 224 8.55 28.87 -11.59
N TYR A 225 7.41 28.38 -12.04
CA TYR A 225 7.31 27.57 -13.27
C TYR A 225 6.47 28.21 -14.39
N GLY A 226 5.78 29.32 -14.09
CA GLY A 226 4.81 29.93 -14.99
C GLY A 226 3.48 29.17 -15.06
N THR A 227 2.54 29.68 -15.84
CA THR A 227 1.17 29.14 -15.97
C THR A 227 0.99 28.22 -17.18
N GLY A 228 1.96 28.16 -18.10
CA GLY A 228 1.90 27.40 -19.35
C GLY A 228 2.79 26.16 -19.42
N THR A 229 3.45 25.80 -18.31
CA THR A 229 4.46 24.73 -18.28
C THR A 229 3.92 23.51 -17.55
N LEU A 230 4.00 22.34 -18.19
CA LEU A 230 3.80 21.06 -17.50
C LEU A 230 5.09 20.67 -16.79
N VAL A 231 5.03 20.64 -15.46
CA VAL A 231 6.16 20.24 -14.61
C VAL A 231 5.84 18.89 -13.97
N PRO A 232 6.73 17.88 -14.03
CA PRO A 232 6.51 16.62 -13.35
C PRO A 232 6.23 16.83 -11.86
N LEU A 233 5.17 16.21 -11.34
CA LEU A 233 4.72 16.40 -9.96
C LEU A 233 5.86 16.17 -8.94
N ARG A 234 6.71 15.16 -9.19
CA ARG A 234 7.85 14.84 -8.31
C ARG A 234 8.89 15.96 -8.24
N THR A 235 9.12 16.68 -9.35
CA THR A 235 10.01 17.85 -9.38
C THR A 235 9.41 19.00 -8.57
N VAL A 236 8.08 19.19 -8.63
CA VAL A 236 7.39 20.23 -7.87
C VAL A 236 7.45 19.95 -6.37
N LEU A 237 7.19 18.70 -5.98
CA LEU A 237 7.15 18.24 -4.59
C LEU A 237 8.53 18.07 -3.95
N ASP A 238 9.60 18.16 -4.73
CA ASP A 238 10.96 18.09 -4.23
C ASP A 238 11.19 19.17 -3.16
N ARG A 239 11.68 18.75 -1.98
CA ARG A 239 12.00 19.66 -0.86
C ARG A 239 13.25 20.49 -1.12
N ASP A 240 14.20 19.96 -1.90
CA ASP A 240 15.50 20.60 -2.10
C ASP A 240 15.49 21.46 -3.38
N GLY A 241 14.97 20.90 -4.48
CA GLY A 241 14.92 21.55 -5.78
C GLY A 241 13.55 22.10 -6.20
N GLY A 242 12.48 21.80 -5.47
CA GLY A 242 11.11 22.18 -5.84
C GLY A 242 10.51 23.25 -4.93
N ILE A 243 9.17 23.27 -4.84
CA ILE A 243 8.43 24.13 -3.89
C ILE A 243 7.91 23.32 -2.68
N GLY A 244 8.16 22.01 -2.65
CA GLY A 244 7.79 21.12 -1.56
C GLY A 244 6.28 20.84 -1.47
N LEU A 245 5.85 20.25 -0.35
CA LEU A 245 4.44 20.01 -0.04
C LEU A 245 3.76 21.29 0.49
N PRO A 246 2.44 21.50 0.24
CA PRO A 246 1.69 22.58 0.85
C PRO A 246 1.79 22.56 2.38
N ARG A 247 1.77 23.74 3.00
CA ARG A 247 1.76 23.86 4.46
C ARG A 247 0.55 23.14 5.03
N GLY A 248 0.74 22.42 6.14
CA GLY A 248 -0.32 21.65 6.79
C GLY A 248 -0.64 20.31 6.12
N TYR A 249 -0.05 20.00 4.96
CA TYR A 249 -0.17 18.68 4.35
C TYR A 249 0.59 17.63 5.18
N PRO A 250 0.06 16.41 5.38
CA PRO A 250 0.78 15.35 6.08
C PRO A 250 2.16 15.09 5.46
N GLY A 251 3.22 15.22 6.25
CA GLY A 251 4.60 15.07 5.78
C GLY A 251 5.24 16.37 5.25
N SER A 252 4.57 17.51 5.30
CA SER A 252 5.22 18.82 5.17
C SER A 252 6.15 19.07 6.38
N PRO A 253 7.29 19.75 6.21
CA PRO A 253 8.09 20.18 7.36
C PRO A 253 7.22 20.99 8.31
N ARG A 254 7.24 20.67 9.61
CA ARG A 254 6.56 21.53 10.59
C ARG A 254 7.13 22.95 10.46
N PRO A 255 6.28 24.00 10.52
CA PRO A 255 6.79 25.36 10.56
C PRO A 255 7.76 25.44 11.73
N ALA A 256 9.01 25.83 11.46
CA ALA A 256 9.95 26.15 12.52
C ALA A 256 9.29 27.28 13.31
N HIS A 257 8.92 27.03 14.57
CA HIS A 257 8.54 28.09 15.49
C HIS A 257 9.76 28.99 15.63
N ARG A 258 9.85 30.04 14.80
CA ARG A 258 10.69 31.19 15.10
C ARG A 258 10.09 31.79 16.36
N HIS A 259 10.69 31.48 17.51
CA HIS A 259 10.57 32.34 18.68
C HIS A 259 11.09 33.71 18.25
N VAL A 260 10.17 34.64 18.03
CA VAL A 260 10.48 36.06 18.04
C VAL A 260 10.55 36.41 19.52
N VAL A 261 11.76 36.73 19.98
CA VAL A 261 12.01 37.44 21.23
C VAL A 261 11.69 38.91 21.02
#